data_AF-A0A1F8BB84-F1
#
_entry.id   AF-A0A1F8BB84-F1
#
_cell.length_a   1.000
_cell.length_b   1.000
_cell.length_c   1.000
_cell.angle_alpha   90.00
_cell.angle_beta   90.00
_cell.angle_gamma   90.00
#
_symmetry.space_group_name_H-M   'P 1'
#
loop_
_entity.id
_entity.type
_entity.pdbx_description
1 polymer ?
#
loop_
_entity_poly.entity_id
_entity_poly.type
_entity_poly.pdbx_seq_one_letter_code
_entity_poly.pdbx_strand_id
1 'polypeptide(L)'
;MLNFFLGIVLTIVTGLVDGQAFSKAPQIWSHSGTERVIEFIKTLTIFFVGLNTYIFSTYFFYQHGVSNALIITLVWFVATIISVALIGGTFAALSPIDKLISIAAIILVGFLYYRGVASE
;
A
#
# COMPACT_ATOMS: atom_id res chain seq x y z
N MET A 1 6.35 -21.96 -4.58
CA MET A 1 5.24 -22.00 -3.59
C MET A 1 5.59 -21.18 -2.34
N LEU A 2 6.51 -21.62 -1.47
CA LEU A 2 6.90 -20.87 -0.25
C LEU A 2 7.40 -19.45 -0.56
N ASN A 3 8.27 -19.31 -1.57
CA ASN A 3 8.81 -18.04 -2.04
C ASN A 3 7.70 -17.10 -2.56
N PHE A 4 6.69 -17.63 -3.26
CA PHE A 4 5.57 -16.82 -3.76
C PHE A 4 4.72 -16.25 -2.63
N PHE A 5 4.41 -17.07 -1.62
CA PHE A 5 3.69 -16.62 -0.43
C PHE A 5 4.47 -15.54 0.32
N LEU A 6 5.80 -15.70 0.44
CA LEU A 6 6.66 -14.67 1.02
C LEU A 6 6.59 -13.36 0.23
N GLY A 7 6.57 -13.41 -1.10
CA GLY A 7 6.34 -12.24 -1.96
C GLY A 7 5.05 -11.50 -1.58
N ILE A 8 3.92 -12.20 -1.49
CA ILE A 8 2.63 -11.62 -1.07
C ILE A 8 2.73 -10.98 0.31
N VAL A 9 3.29 -11.69 1.29
CA VAL A 9 3.45 -11.18 2.65
C VAL A 9 4.29 -9.90 2.67
N LEU A 10 5.42 -9.87 1.95
CA LEU A 10 6.27 -8.68 1.87
C LEU A 10 5.57 -7.52 1.17
N THR A 11 4.76 -7.76 0.14
CA THR A 11 3.97 -6.72 -0.52
C THR A 11 2.88 -6.16 0.40
N ILE A 12 2.24 -7.00 1.21
CA ILE A 12 1.29 -6.54 2.23
C ILE A 12 2.02 -5.70 3.28
N VAL A 13 3.15 -6.19 3.83
CA VAL A 13 3.97 -5.45 4.79
C VAL A 13 4.41 -4.10 4.23
N THR A 14 4.82 -4.07 2.96
CA THR A 14 5.14 -2.83 2.23
C THR A 14 3.96 -1.87 2.27
N GLY A 15 2.76 -2.31 1.86
CA GLY A 15 1.58 -1.44 1.86
C GLY A 15 1.22 -0.93 3.25
N LEU A 16 1.42 -1.73 4.30
CA LEU A 16 1.25 -1.30 5.68
C LEU A 16 2.24 -0.20 6.07
N VAL A 17 3.51 -0.32 5.67
CA VAL A 17 4.57 0.68 5.93
C VAL A 17 4.31 1.96 5.15
N ASP A 18 3.99 1.86 3.86
CA ASP A 18 3.68 3.03 3.02
C ASP A 18 2.43 3.74 3.49
N GLY A 19 1.41 3.01 3.96
CA GLY A 19 0.23 3.60 4.58
C GLY A 19 0.54 4.48 5.80
N GLN A 20 1.58 4.14 6.58
CA GLN A 20 2.06 5.01 7.66
C GLN A 20 2.70 6.28 7.13
N ALA A 21 3.55 6.18 6.11
CA ALA A 21 4.16 7.35 5.48
C ALA A 21 3.08 8.27 4.88
N PHE A 22 2.11 7.72 4.17
CA PHE A 22 1.02 8.48 3.55
C PHE A 22 0.08 9.11 4.57
N SER A 23 -0.14 8.47 5.72
CA SER A 23 -0.94 9.06 6.80
C SER A 23 -0.21 10.25 7.47
N LYS A 24 1.12 10.19 7.57
CA LYS A 24 1.94 11.25 8.15
C LYS A 24 2.22 12.41 7.20
N ALA A 25 2.35 12.14 5.90
CA ALA A 25 2.79 13.12 4.91
C ALA A 25 1.97 14.43 4.90
N PRO A 26 0.62 14.42 4.96
CA PRO A 26 -0.16 15.65 5.03
C PRO A 26 0.06 16.46 6.31
N GLN A 27 0.42 15.78 7.40
CA GLN A 27 0.59 16.38 8.73
C GLN A 27 1.95 17.11 8.87
N ILE A 28 2.91 16.89 7.97
CA ILE A 28 4.21 17.58 8.02
C ILE A 28 4.02 19.11 8.01
N TRP A 29 3.02 19.59 7.28
CA TRP A 29 2.76 21.02 7.11
C TRP A 29 2.23 21.71 8.36
N SER A 30 1.72 20.97 9.36
CA SER A 30 1.32 21.55 10.65
C SER A 30 2.52 21.94 11.53
N HIS A 31 3.72 21.44 11.21
CA HIS A 31 4.95 21.74 11.93
C HIS A 31 5.67 22.94 11.31
N SER A 32 6.57 23.57 12.07
CA SER A 32 7.34 24.74 11.63
C SER A 32 8.85 24.57 11.88
N GLY A 33 9.67 25.31 11.13
CA GLY A 33 11.12 25.31 11.30
C GLY A 33 11.77 23.93 11.24
N THR A 34 12.68 23.65 12.17
CA THR A 34 13.44 22.39 12.26
C THR A 34 12.56 21.17 12.48
N GLU A 35 11.45 21.32 13.22
CA GLU A 35 10.51 20.22 13.49
C GLU A 35 9.89 19.69 12.19
N ARG A 36 9.51 20.58 11.27
CA ARG A 36 9.01 20.19 9.94
C ARG A 36 10.03 19.35 9.18
N VAL A 37 11.31 19.74 9.22
CA VAL A 37 12.39 19.02 8.55
C VAL A 37 12.57 17.63 9.15
N ILE A 38 12.50 17.51 10.49
CA ILE A 38 12.58 16.23 11.19
C ILE A 38 11.43 15.30 10.77
N GLU A 39 10.18 15.78 10.78
CA GLU A 39 9.02 14.98 10.39
C GLU A 39 9.02 14.61 8.90
N PHE A 40 9.54 15.50 8.05
CA PHE A 40 9.78 15.20 6.64
C PHE A 40 10.78 14.05 6.47
N ILE A 41 11.94 14.11 7.14
CA ILE A 41 12.96 13.05 7.06
C ILE A 41 12.41 11.74 7.60
N LYS A 42 11.74 11.74 8.75
CA LYS A 42 11.12 10.53 9.32
C LYS A 42 10.12 9.90 8.35
N THR A 43 9.24 10.71 7.75
CA THR A 43 8.24 10.23 6.79
C THR A 43 8.92 9.64 5.55
N LEU A 44 9.96 10.30 5.03
CA LEU A 44 10.75 9.81 3.91
C LEU A 44 11.46 8.50 4.24
N THR A 45 12.02 8.37 5.43
CA THR A 45 12.66 7.13 5.89
C THR A 45 11.67 5.97 5.94
N ILE A 46 10.45 6.18 6.46
CA ILE A 46 9.40 5.16 6.49
C ILE A 46 9.06 4.71 5.07
N PHE A 47 8.84 5.66 4.16
CA PHE A 47 8.57 5.35 2.74
C PHE A 47 9.73 4.61 2.07
N PHE A 48 10.97 5.00 2.37
CA PHE A 48 12.15 4.34 1.81
C PHE A 48 12.26 2.88 2.28
N VAL A 49 11.95 2.59 3.54
CA VAL A 49 11.87 1.21 4.06
C VAL A 49 10.79 0.41 3.33
N GLY A 50 9.62 1.02 3.12
CA GLY A 50 8.53 0.44 2.33
C GLY A 50 9.00 0.09 0.91
N LEU A 51 9.51 1.08 0.17
CA LEU A 51 10.00 0.90 -1.20
C LEU A 51 11.05 -0.21 -1.34
N ASN A 52 12.02 -0.31 -0.42
CA ASN A 52 12.99 -1.40 -0.46
C ASN A 52 12.31 -2.77 -0.24
N THR A 53 11.38 -2.85 0.71
CA THR A 53 10.59 -4.07 0.96
C THR A 53 9.76 -4.45 -0.27
N TYR A 54 9.19 -3.46 -0.98
CA TYR A 54 8.49 -3.66 -2.25
C TYR A 54 9.39 -4.29 -3.30
N ILE A 55 10.57 -3.70 -3.52
CA ILE A 55 11.55 -4.20 -4.50
C ILE A 55 11.97 -5.64 -4.17
N PHE A 56 12.21 -5.96 -2.90
CA PHE A 56 12.49 -7.35 -2.50
C PHE A 56 11.29 -8.28 -2.72
N SER A 57 10.06 -7.79 -2.52
CA SER A 57 8.86 -8.59 -2.78
C SER A 57 8.71 -8.96 -4.26
N THR A 58 9.07 -8.05 -5.18
CA THR A 58 8.95 -8.29 -6.63
C THR A 58 9.91 -9.36 -7.12
N TYR A 59 11.07 -9.52 -6.47
CA TYR A 59 12.01 -10.61 -6.76
C TYR A 59 11.34 -11.99 -6.63
N PHE A 60 10.52 -12.19 -5.58
CA PHE A 60 9.82 -13.46 -5.36
C PHE A 60 8.71 -13.72 -6.38
N PHE A 61 8.01 -12.66 -6.82
CA PHE A 61 7.04 -12.74 -7.90
C PHE A 61 7.71 -13.08 -9.24
N TYR A 62 8.83 -12.43 -9.55
CA TYR A 62 9.61 -12.68 -10.75
C TYR A 62 10.05 -14.14 -10.85
N GLN A 63 10.51 -14.75 -9.74
CA GLN A 63 10.87 -16.18 -9.70
C GLN A 63 9.71 -17.13 -10.08
N HIS A 64 8.46 -16.67 -10.02
CA HIS A 64 7.27 -17.44 -10.38
C HIS A 64 6.64 -16.97 -11.69
N GLY A 65 7.37 -16.21 -12.51
CA GLY A 65 6.89 -15.72 -13.81
C GLY A 65 5.93 -14.53 -13.72
N VAL A 66 5.73 -13.94 -12.54
CA VAL A 66 4.94 -12.73 -12.36
C VAL A 66 5.87 -11.53 -12.47
N SER A 67 5.97 -10.96 -13.68
CA SER A 67 6.73 -9.73 -13.96
C SER A 67 5.85 -8.52 -14.23
N ASN A 68 4.53 -8.72 -14.36
CA ASN A 68 3.59 -7.64 -14.64
C ASN A 68 3.48 -6.71 -13.42
N ALA A 69 4.00 -5.49 -13.56
CA ALA A 69 4.01 -4.49 -12.50
C ALA A 69 2.59 -4.11 -12.03
N LEU A 70 1.57 -4.16 -12.89
CA LEU A 70 0.18 -3.87 -12.52
C LEU A 70 -0.35 -4.87 -11.50
N ILE A 71 -0.08 -6.17 -11.68
CA ILE A 71 -0.53 -7.21 -10.74
C ILE A 71 0.08 -6.96 -9.35
N ILE A 72 1.39 -6.72 -9.30
CA ILE A 72 2.13 -6.52 -8.05
C ILE A 72 1.68 -5.24 -7.36
N THR A 73 1.52 -4.16 -8.13
CA THR A 73 1.05 -2.85 -7.62
C THR A 73 -0.36 -2.93 -7.07
N LEU A 74 -1.25 -3.76 -7.64
CA LEU A 74 -2.62 -3.91 -7.14
C LEU A 74 -2.65 -4.46 -5.71
N VAL A 75 -1.87 -5.51 -5.43
CA VAL A 75 -1.77 -6.11 -4.08
C VAL A 75 -1.25 -5.08 -3.08
N TRP A 76 -0.20 -4.35 -3.46
CA TRP A 76 0.35 -3.25 -2.66
C TRP A 76 -0.68 -2.16 -2.42
N PHE A 77 -1.36 -1.69 -3.46
CA PHE A 77 -2.32 -0.58 -3.41
C PHE A 77 -3.48 -0.86 -2.45
N VAL A 78 -4.04 -2.08 -2.51
CA VAL A 78 -5.09 -2.51 -1.60
C VAL A 78 -4.61 -2.49 -0.15
N ALA A 79 -3.43 -3.06 0.12
CA ALA A 79 -2.84 -3.04 1.46
C ALA A 79 -2.58 -1.61 1.96
N THR A 80 -2.09 -0.72 1.09
CA THR A 80 -1.81 0.68 1.41
C THR A 80 -3.08 1.46 1.75
N ILE A 81 -4.13 1.36 0.94
CA ILE A 81 -5.40 2.05 1.22
C ILE A 81 -6.01 1.56 2.53
N ILE A 82 -6.04 0.24 2.76
CA ILE A 82 -6.53 -0.31 4.02
C ILE A 82 -5.71 0.24 5.20
N SER A 83 -4.39 0.28 5.07
CA SER A 83 -3.50 0.83 6.10
C SER A 83 -3.80 2.29 6.42
N VAL A 84 -3.88 3.16 5.40
CA VAL A 84 -4.23 4.59 5.58
C VAL A 84 -5.57 4.75 6.28
N ALA A 85 -6.56 3.96 5.86
CA ALA A 85 -7.92 4.04 6.40
C ALA A 85 -7.98 3.59 7.87
N LEU A 86 -7.19 2.59 8.26
CA LEU A 86 -7.06 2.12 9.64
C LEU A 86 -6.29 3.12 10.52
N ILE A 87 -5.16 3.65 10.04
CA ILE A 87 -4.30 4.58 10.79
C ILE A 87 -5.01 5.92 11.00
N GLY A 88 -5.72 6.41 10.00
CA GLY A 88 -6.49 7.65 10.10
C GLY A 88 -7.69 7.56 11.04
N GLY A 89 -8.07 6.36 11.51
CA GLY A 89 -9.24 6.12 12.37
C GLY A 89 -10.60 6.35 11.69
N THR A 90 -10.60 6.94 10.49
CA THR A 90 -11.79 7.27 9.71
C THR A 90 -12.54 6.03 9.25
N PHE A 91 -11.85 4.93 8.92
CA PHE A 91 -12.51 3.70 8.48
C PHE A 91 -13.34 3.05 9.59
N ALA A 92 -12.84 3.07 10.83
CA ALA A 92 -13.59 2.54 11.97
C ALA A 92 -14.87 3.35 12.21
N ALA A 93 -14.80 4.67 12.01
CA ALA A 93 -15.91 5.61 12.14
C ALA A 93 -16.95 5.54 11.00
N LEU A 94 -16.64 4.87 9.88
CA LEU A 94 -17.58 4.72 8.77
C LEU A 94 -18.82 3.92 9.19
N SER A 95 -19.96 4.30 8.62
CA SER A 95 -21.19 3.52 8.72
C SER A 95 -20.99 2.13 8.09
N PRO A 96 -21.78 1.11 8.47
CA PRO A 96 -21.70 -0.20 7.85
C PRO A 96 -21.87 -0.17 6.32
N ILE A 97 -22.71 0.75 5.81
CA ILE A 97 -22.94 0.92 4.36
C ILE A 97 -21.68 1.44 3.67
N ASP A 98 -21.02 2.46 4.24
CA ASP A 98 -19.81 3.03 3.64
C ASP A 98 -18.63 2.05 3.64
N LYS A 99 -18.53 1.20 4.67
CA LYS A 99 -17.57 0.09 4.70
C LYS A 99 -17.82 -0.89 3.55
N LEU A 100 -19.10 -1.21 3.29
CA LEU A 100 -19.50 -2.13 2.22
C LEU A 100 -19.23 -1.54 0.83
N ILE A 101 -19.51 -0.24 0.64
CA ILE A 101 -19.15 0.51 -0.58
C ILE A 101 -17.63 0.49 -0.79
N SER A 102 -16.85 0.71 0.27
CA SER A 102 -15.38 0.71 0.20
C SER A 102 -14.83 -0.65 -0.21
N ILE A 103 -15.37 -1.74 0.35
CA ILE A 103 -14.99 -3.11 -0.03
C ILE A 103 -15.38 -3.39 -1.49
N ALA A 104 -16.59 -3.00 -1.90
CA ALA A 104 -17.04 -3.16 -3.28
C ALA A 104 -16.15 -2.40 -4.27
N ALA A 105 -15.72 -1.18 -3.93
CA ALA A 105 -14.80 -0.39 -4.74
C ALA A 105 -13.43 -1.07 -4.88
N ILE A 106 -12.87 -1.61 -3.78
CA ILE A 106 -11.62 -2.38 -3.81
C ILE A 106 -11.74 -3.59 -4.73
N ILE A 107 -12.83 -4.35 -4.62
CA ILE A 107 -13.10 -5.52 -5.46
C ILE A 107 -13.25 -5.11 -6.93
N LEU A 108 -13.99 -4.04 -7.21
CA LEU A 108 -14.20 -3.54 -8.57
C LEU A 108 -12.90 -3.09 -9.22
N VAL A 109 -12.07 -2.34 -8.49
CA VAL A 109 -10.74 -1.93 -8.98
C VAL A 109 -9.89 -3.17 -9.24
N GLY A 110 -9.84 -4.14 -8.32
CA GLY A 110 -9.11 -5.38 -8.54
C GLY A 110 -9.60 -6.18 -9.73
N PHE A 111 -10.92 -6.24 -9.95
CA PHE A 111 -11.54 -6.90 -11.10
C PHE A 111 -11.23 -6.20 -12.42
N LEU A 112 -11.36 -4.87 -12.49
CA LEU A 112 -11.05 -4.09 -13.68
C LEU A 112 -9.57 -4.21 -14.06
N TYR A 113 -8.68 -4.22 -13.06
CA TYR A 113 -7.25 -4.43 -13.26
C TYR A 113 -6.95 -5.84 -13.78
N TYR A 114 -7.55 -6.88 -13.17
CA TYR A 114 -7.40 -8.25 -13.68
C TYR A 114 -7.84 -8.39 -15.14
N ARG A 115 -8.97 -7.76 -15.50
CA ARG A 115 -9.44 -7.76 -16.88
C ARG A 115 -8.49 -7.03 -17.84
N GLY A 116 -7.91 -5.92 -17.42
CA GLY A 116 -6.91 -5.18 -18.21
C GLY A 116 -5.64 -6.00 -18.46
N VAL A 117 -5.15 -6.70 -17.42
CA VAL A 117 -3.98 -7.58 -17.56
C VAL A 117 -4.29 -8.82 -18.40
N ALA A 118 -5.48 -9.39 -18.31
CA ALA A 118 -5.88 -10.54 -19.14
C ALA A 118 -6.09 -10.20 -20.63
N SER A 119 -6.08 -8.91 -20.99
CA SER A 119 -6.15 -8.45 -22.37
C SER A 119 -4.80 -8.12 -23.01
N GLU A 120 -3.70 -8.20 -22.25
CA GLU A 120 -2.32 -8.10 -22.73
C GLU A 120 -1.74 -9.50 -23.03
#